data_AF-A0A075HTV3-F1
#
_entry.id   AF-A0A075HTV3-F1
#
_cell.length_a   1.000
_cell.length_b   1.000
_cell.length_c   1.000
_cell.angle_alpha   90.00
_cell.angle_beta   90.00
_cell.angle_gamma   90.00
#
_symmetry.space_group_name_H-M   'P 1'
#
loop_
_entity.id
_entity.type
_entity.pdbx_description
1 polymer ?
#
loop_
_entity_poly.entity_id
_entity_poly.type
_entity_poly.pdbx_seq_one_letter_code
_entity_poly.pdbx_strand_id
1 'polypeptide(L)'
;MPNCPECTFRERKKLKIQFEAEAEKAREEDTEYMMPHDRDIGSDLEYPMKLDPSTKHFICKRCGLYATREQIFDIRDKLNQRESTKEDKQYDYLEWWQKSKKDK
;
A
#
# COMPACT_ATOMS: atom_id res chain seq x y z
N MET A 1 16.72 6.28 8.13
CA MET A 1 16.94 5.74 6.76
C MET A 1 15.60 5.40 6.15
N PRO A 2 15.34 5.69 4.86
CA PRO A 2 14.08 5.29 4.26
C PRO A 2 13.99 3.77 4.21
N ASN A 3 12.82 3.27 4.59
CA ASN A 3 12.47 1.88 4.50
C ASN A 3 12.11 1.50 3.05
N CYS A 4 12.47 0.29 2.61
CA CYS A 4 12.14 -0.18 1.27
C CYS A 4 10.63 -0.38 1.13
N PRO A 5 9.97 0.38 0.24
CA PRO A 5 8.51 0.37 0.13
C PRO A 5 7.95 -1.00 -0.30
N GLU A 6 8.64 -1.71 -1.19
CA GLU A 6 8.27 -3.06 -1.63
C GLU A 6 8.35 -4.10 -0.51
N CYS A 7 9.45 -4.09 0.27
CA CYS A 7 9.61 -5.04 1.36
C CYS A 7 8.61 -4.80 2.48
N THR A 8 8.36 -3.54 2.85
CA THR A 8 7.34 -3.22 3.85
C THR A 8 5.95 -3.63 3.39
N PHE A 9 5.62 -3.37 2.12
CA PHE A 9 4.29 -3.67 1.61
C PHE A 9 4.02 -5.19 1.60
N ARG A 10 4.98 -5.99 1.14
CA ARG A 10 4.85 -7.46 1.12
C ARG A 10 4.65 -8.03 2.51
N GLU A 11 5.41 -7.56 3.49
CA GLU A 11 5.35 -8.07 4.85
C GLU A 11 4.07 -7.59 5.56
N ARG A 12 3.65 -6.34 5.37
CA ARG A 12 2.34 -5.85 5.85
C ARG A 12 1.18 -6.66 5.27
N LYS A 13 1.23 -7.02 3.97
CA LYS A 13 0.22 -7.87 3.34
C LYS A 13 0.18 -9.28 3.94
N LYS A 14 1.34 -9.88 4.20
CA LYS A 14 1.43 -11.18 4.88
C LYS A 14 0.84 -11.13 6.29
N LEU A 15 1.20 -10.11 7.08
CA LEU A 15 0.67 -9.92 8.43
C LEU A 15 -0.84 -9.75 8.39
N LYS A 16 -1.38 -8.96 7.45
CA LYS A 16 -2.82 -8.80 7.28
C LYS A 16 -3.53 -10.14 7.02
N ILE A 17 -2.97 -10.98 6.14
CA ILE A 17 -3.51 -12.31 5.86
C ILE A 17 -3.44 -13.21 7.10
N GLN A 18 -2.36 -13.13 7.88
CA GLN A 18 -2.23 -13.89 9.13
C GLN A 18 -3.28 -13.48 10.15
N PHE A 19 -3.48 -12.18 10.36
CA PHE A 19 -4.50 -11.67 11.28
C PHE A 19 -5.93 -12.01 10.84
N GLU A 20 -6.20 -11.99 9.54
CA GLU A 20 -7.49 -12.41 8.99
C GLU A 20 -7.74 -13.92 9.19
N ALA A 21 -6.71 -14.75 8.99
CA ALA A 21 -6.79 -16.18 9.26
C ALA A 21 -6.95 -16.50 10.76
N GLU A 22 -6.33 -15.71 11.63
CA GLU A 22 -6.47 -15.82 13.08
C GLU A 22 -7.86 -15.40 13.55
N ALA A 23 -8.42 -14.33 12.95
CA ALA A 23 -9.81 -13.95 13.18
C ALA A 23 -10.81 -15.02 12.74
N GLU A 24 -10.53 -15.74 11.64
CA GLU A 24 -11.38 -16.85 11.21
C GLU A 24 -11.31 -18.05 12.18
N LYS A 25 -10.11 -18.41 12.64
CA LYS A 25 -9.95 -19.46 13.66
C LYS A 25 -10.64 -19.11 14.97
N ALA A 26 -10.54 -17.86 15.41
CA ALA A 26 -11.21 -17.40 16.62
C ALA A 26 -12.75 -17.48 16.48
N ARG A 27 -13.28 -17.22 15.28
CA ARG A 27 -14.70 -17.47 14.97
C ARG A 27 -15.08 -18.95 15.03
N GLU A 28 -14.21 -19.84 14.57
CA GLU A 28 -14.41 -21.31 14.67
C GLU A 28 -14.32 -21.81 16.11
N GLU A 29 -13.44 -21.22 16.92
CA GLU A 29 -13.15 -21.61 18.32
C GLU A 29 -14.03 -20.88 19.35
N ASP A 30 -14.98 -20.03 18.91
CA ASP A 30 -15.82 -19.15 19.76
C ASP A 30 -15.00 -18.33 20.78
N THR A 31 -13.80 -17.90 20.37
CA THR A 31 -12.91 -17.06 21.17
C THR A 31 -12.95 -15.62 20.67
N GLU A 32 -12.96 -14.65 21.59
CA GLU A 32 -12.94 -13.25 21.21
C GLU A 32 -11.55 -12.85 20.71
N TYR A 33 -11.44 -12.58 19.39
CA TYR A 33 -10.22 -12.05 18.77
C TYR A 33 -10.49 -10.70 18.12
N MET A 34 -9.76 -9.68 18.58
CA MET A 34 -9.85 -8.33 18.04
C MET A 34 -8.74 -8.08 17.03
N MET A 35 -9.11 -7.89 15.76
CA MET A 35 -8.14 -7.59 14.72
C MET A 35 -7.42 -6.25 14.97
N PRO A 36 -6.08 -6.21 14.86
CA PRO A 36 -5.32 -4.95 14.89
C PRO A 36 -5.74 -4.01 13.76
N HIS A 37 -5.67 -2.70 14.02
CA HIS A 37 -6.04 -1.69 13.02
C HIS A 37 -5.01 -1.63 11.88
N ASP A 38 -5.47 -1.38 10.64
CA ASP A 38 -4.63 -1.41 9.42
C ASP A 38 -3.38 -0.50 9.49
N ARG A 39 -3.43 0.58 10.28
CA ARG A 39 -2.29 1.50 10.47
C ARG A 39 -1.18 0.91 11.34
N ASP A 40 -1.52 0.00 12.24
CA ASP A 40 -0.59 -0.59 13.20
C ASP A 40 -0.03 -1.93 12.69
N ILE A 41 -0.68 -2.54 11.69
CA ILE A 41 -0.16 -3.74 11.01
C ILE A 41 1.17 -3.40 10.33
N GLY A 42 2.27 -3.85 10.94
CA GLY A 42 3.63 -3.74 10.42
C GLY A 42 4.27 -2.36 10.57
N SER A 43 3.83 -1.56 11.54
CA SER A 43 4.51 -0.32 11.96
C SER A 43 5.95 -0.59 12.45
N ASP A 44 6.19 -1.74 13.08
CA ASP A 44 7.48 -2.15 13.62
C ASP A 44 8.46 -2.74 12.57
N LEU A 45 8.04 -2.88 11.31
CA LEU A 45 8.90 -3.44 10.27
C LEU A 45 9.88 -2.41 9.73
N GLU A 46 11.11 -2.41 10.24
CA GLU A 46 12.20 -1.57 9.72
C GLU A 46 13.08 -2.32 8.71
N TYR A 47 12.97 -2.05 7.40
CA TYR A 47 13.91 -2.50 6.37
C TYR A 47 14.78 -1.34 5.88
N PRO A 48 15.86 -0.98 6.59
CA PRO A 48 16.69 0.16 6.23
C PRO A 48 17.33 -0.04 4.85
N MET A 49 17.12 0.91 3.94
CA MET A 49 17.85 0.98 2.67
C MET A 49 19.22 1.62 2.88
N LYS A 50 20.24 1.12 2.18
CA LYS A 50 21.55 1.78 2.12
C LYS A 50 21.50 2.90 1.10
N LEU A 51 22.02 4.07 1.47
CA LEU A 51 22.25 5.17 0.53
C LEU A 51 23.65 5.01 -0.08
N ASP A 52 23.74 5.08 -1.40
CA ASP A 52 25.01 5.26 -2.10
C ASP A 52 25.32 6.77 -2.21
N PRO A 53 26.38 7.29 -1.56
CA PRO A 53 26.66 8.73 -1.52
C PRO A 53 27.04 9.32 -2.88
N SER A 54 27.65 8.53 -3.77
CA SER A 54 28.10 8.99 -5.09
C SER A 54 26.93 9.19 -6.04
N THR A 55 25.97 8.27 -6.04
CA THR A 55 24.85 8.31 -6.97
C THR A 55 23.57 8.87 -6.35
N LYS A 56 23.53 9.07 -5.02
CA LYS A 56 22.32 9.44 -4.25
C LYS A 56 21.16 8.44 -4.41
N HIS A 57 21.46 7.22 -4.85
CA HIS A 57 20.46 6.15 -4.97
C HIS A 57 20.38 5.37 -3.67
N PHE A 58 19.19 4.84 -3.41
CA PHE A 58 18.93 3.93 -2.32
C PHE A 58 18.89 2.51 -2.85
N ILE A 59 19.58 1.61 -2.15
CA ILE A 59 19.70 0.20 -2.50
C ILE A 59 19.09 -0.65 -1.38
N CYS A 60 18.10 -1.46 -1.73
CA CYS A 60 17.50 -2.47 -0.87
C CYS A 60 18.28 -3.79 -0.97
N LYS A 61 18.87 -4.27 0.13
CA LYS A 61 19.60 -5.56 0.15
C LYS A 61 18.71 -6.79 -0.01
N ARG A 62 17.43 -6.70 0.36
CA ARG A 62 16.50 -7.84 0.37
C ARG A 62 15.83 -8.06 -0.99
N CYS A 63 15.66 -6.98 -1.75
CA CYS A 63 14.86 -6.96 -2.98
C CYS A 63 15.62 -6.43 -4.19
N GLY A 64 16.83 -5.89 -4.01
CA GLY A 64 17.64 -5.34 -5.10
C GLY A 64 17.12 -4.00 -5.66
N LEU A 65 16.10 -3.39 -5.05
CA LEU A 65 15.56 -2.11 -5.50
C LEU A 65 16.66 -1.05 -5.49
N TYR A 66 16.93 -0.47 -6.66
CA TYR A 66 17.86 0.63 -6.90
C TYR A 66 17.05 1.82 -7.40
N ALA A 67 16.84 2.82 -6.54
CA ALA A 67 15.95 3.93 -6.85
C ALA A 67 16.41 5.24 -6.20
N THR A 68 16.10 6.37 -6.82
CA THR A 68 16.28 7.70 -6.21
C THR A 68 15.25 7.93 -5.12
N ARG A 69 15.42 9.00 -4.33
CA ARG A 69 14.46 9.39 -3.29
C ARG A 69 13.06 9.63 -3.86
N GLU A 70 12.97 10.32 -5.00
CA GLU A 70 11.69 10.64 -5.66
C GLU A 70 11.00 9.37 -6.16
N GLN A 71 11.74 8.48 -6.81
CA GLN A 71 11.22 7.19 -7.25
C GLN A 71 10.69 6.35 -6.09
N ILE A 72 11.32 6.42 -4.91
CA ILE A 72 10.80 5.74 -3.71
C ILE A 72 9.46 6.33 -3.27
N PHE A 73 9.29 7.64 -3.33
CA PHE A 73 8.00 8.27 -3.01
C PHE A 73 6.92 7.88 -4.01
N ASP A 74 7.23 7.87 -5.31
CA ASP A 74 6.28 7.43 -6.34
C ASP A 74 5.86 5.97 -6.16
N ILE A 75 6.82 5.09 -5.80
CA ILE A 75 6.52 3.68 -5.52
C ILE A 75 5.64 3.55 -4.27
N ARG A 76 5.89 4.34 -3.21
CA ARG A 76 5.03 4.34 -2.02
C ARG A 76 3.62 4.80 -2.33
N ASP A 77 3.49 5.85 -3.13
CA ASP A 77 2.19 6.37 -3.51
C ASP A 77 1.40 5.31 -4.29
N LYS A 78 2.02 4.71 -5.31
CA LYS A 78 1.41 3.62 -6.09
C LYS A 78 1.02 2.40 -5.25
N LEU A 79 1.84 2.02 -4.26
CA LEU A 79 1.53 0.89 -3.38
C LEU A 79 0.41 1.19 -2.38
N ASN A 80 0.21 2.46 -2.03
CA ASN A 80 -0.87 2.90 -1.14
C ASN A 80 -2.16 3.24 -1.89
N GLN A 81 -2.09 3.49 -3.20
CA GLN A 81 -3.27 3.69 -4.03
C GLN A 81 -4.13 2.42 -4.01
N ARG A 82 -5.39 2.58 -3.60
CA ARG A 82 -6.41 1.54 -3.78
C ARG A 82 -6.61 1.34 -5.28
N GLU A 83 -6.77 0.09 -5.71
CA GLU A 83 -7.15 -0.20 -7.09
C GLU A 83 -8.45 0.57 -7.38
N SER A 84 -8.42 1.48 -8.35
CA SER A 84 -9.59 2.29 -8.70
C SER A 84 -10.70 1.36 -9.17
N THR A 85 -11.70 1.15 -8.31
CA THR A 85 -12.85 0.31 -8.64
C THR A 85 -13.63 0.99 -9.75
N LYS A 86 -14.28 0.23 -10.64
CA LYS A 86 -15.15 0.80 -11.69
C LYS A 86 -16.25 1.72 -11.11
N GLU A 87 -16.65 1.47 -9.86
CA GLU A 87 -17.63 2.26 -9.11
C GLU A 87 -17.14 3.67 -8.74
N ASP A 88 -15.83 3.89 -8.56
CA ASP A 88 -15.26 5.23 -8.29
C ASP A 88 -15.43 6.19 -9.49
N LYS A 89 -15.65 5.65 -10.69
CA LYS A 89 -15.88 6.42 -11.93
C LYS A 89 -17.37 6.71 -12.19
N GLN A 90 -18.27 6.26 -11.31
CA GLN A 90 -19.69 6.14 -11.63
C GLN A 90 -20.47 7.46 -11.58
N TYR A 91 -19.89 8.54 -11.03
CA TYR A 91 -20.55 9.86 -10.96
C TYR A 91 -19.70 10.95 -11.59
N ASP A 92 -19.32 10.75 -12.85
CA ASP A 92 -18.68 11.80 -13.64
C ASP A 92 -19.71 12.87 -14.04
N TYR A 93 -20.04 13.75 -13.09
CA TYR A 93 -20.95 14.89 -13.27
C TYR A 93 -20.58 15.75 -14.49
N LEU A 94 -19.29 15.77 -14.85
CA LEU A 94 -18.76 16.47 -16.01
C LEU A 94 -19.25 15.86 -17.33
N GLU A 95 -19.32 14.52 -17.45
CA GLU A 95 -19.81 13.85 -18.66
C GLU A 95 -21.30 14.10 -18.88
N TRP A 96 -22.11 14.09 -17.82
CA TRP A 96 -23.53 14.45 -17.90
C TRP A 96 -23.72 15.90 -18.33
N TRP A 97 -22.96 16.82 -17.74
CA TRP A 97 -23.07 18.24 -18.07
C TRP A 97 -22.64 18.56 -19.50
N GLN A 98 -21.55 17.93 -19.99
CA GLN A 98 -21.10 18.10 -21.37
C GLN A 98 -22.09 17.51 -22.39
N LYS A 99 -22.69 16.35 -22.10
CA LYS A 99 -23.79 15.81 -22.93
C LYS A 99 -25.01 16.73 -22.91
N SER A 100 -25.42 17.22 -21.73
CA SER A 100 -26.56 18.13 -21.58
C SER A 100 -26.38 19.48 -22.29
N LYS A 101 -25.13 19.94 -22.46
CA LYS A 101 -24.80 21.15 -23.22
C LYS A 101 -24.72 20.96 -24.73
N LYS A 102 -24.57 19.73 -25.21
CA LYS A 102 -24.43 19.40 -26.64
C LYS A 102 -25.78 19.18 -27.34
N ASP A 103 -26.83 18.90 -26.56
CA ASP A 103 -28.22 18.71 -27.01
C ASP A 103 -29.05 20.02 -27.05
N LYS A 104 -28.40 21.20 -27.02
CA LYS A 104 -29.04 22.52 -27.04
C LYS A 104 -28.53 23.37 -28.19
#